data_AF-A0A7S3KCB4-F1
#
_entry.id   AF-A0A7S3KCB4-F1
#
_cell.length_a   1.000
_cell.length_b   1.000
_cell.length_c   1.000
_cell.angle_alpha   90.00
_cell.angle_beta   90.00
_cell.angle_gamma   90.00
#
_symmetry.space_group_name_H-M   'P 1'
#
loop_
_entity.id
_entity.type
_entity.pdbx_description
1 polymer ?
#
loop_
_entity_poly.entity_id
_entity_poly.type
_entity_poly.pdbx_seq_one_letter_code
_entity_poly.pdbx_strand_id
1 'polypeptide(L)'
;KSRVSRTSTEGINDFNFLSDLVNGNDIDFKEYSQNGENFDIFSTVGGGTAGNSKKSLEEYCIFDYLAVNKDVAVLYDELGRSNEILDRIENIVTNFQQKLGGIADDVSKLQEKSQNYTTKLNNRKALEKELHEFLDGILLSPHLVRDLIQNDVDLEYVKKLEEFNKVLKNVEEVSKHSPESKAITDVLNEIEKLTTQVCYKIKVYMKDRFYNLHKDKTNFQIIQESNLVKFRPLNIFLRDHNPEDFGELTTTYSEYMSKRYQVDCREYCLSIARLVQEKITKNDVVIVEEAKYKSATADIETFELEEREAILSKIQDDPI
;
A
#
# COMPACT_ATOMS: atom_id res chain seq x y z
N LYS A 1 6.71 -52.11 27.79
CA LYS A 1 5.71 -52.62 28.75
C LYS A 1 4.34 -52.55 28.09
N SER A 2 3.69 -53.70 27.88
CA SER A 2 2.27 -53.94 27.49
C SER A 2 2.22 -55.21 26.62
N ARG A 3 2.58 -56.38 27.17
CA ARG A 3 1.66 -57.44 27.64
C ARG A 3 0.58 -57.81 26.60
N VAL A 4 1.00 -58.59 25.59
CA VAL A 4 0.10 -59.40 24.77
C VAL A 4 -0.29 -60.61 25.60
N SER A 5 -1.54 -60.63 26.06
CA SER A 5 -2.17 -61.78 26.70
C SER A 5 -2.46 -62.81 25.62
N ARG A 6 -1.66 -63.87 25.54
CA ARG A 6 -2.06 -65.11 24.86
C ARG A 6 -3.25 -65.68 25.61
N THR A 7 -4.45 -65.49 25.08
CA THR A 7 -5.62 -66.30 25.47
C THR A 7 -5.50 -67.63 24.76
N SER A 8 -5.25 -68.65 25.57
CA SER A 8 -5.40 -70.09 25.39
C SER A 8 -6.17 -70.52 24.14
N THR A 9 -5.44 -70.97 23.11
CA THR A 9 -5.93 -71.86 22.07
C THR A 9 -6.03 -73.29 22.62
N GLU A 10 -6.86 -73.51 23.64
CA GLU A 10 -7.16 -74.85 24.17
C GLU A 10 -8.51 -75.41 23.68
N GLY A 11 -9.27 -74.64 22.90
CA GLY A 11 -10.55 -75.07 22.33
C GLY A 11 -10.49 -75.66 20.91
N ILE A 12 -9.30 -75.95 20.38
CA ILE A 12 -9.14 -76.35 18.95
C ILE A 12 -8.91 -77.86 18.80
N ASN A 13 -8.70 -78.62 19.89
CA ASN A 13 -8.45 -80.06 19.80
C ASN A 13 -9.72 -80.91 19.61
N ASP A 14 -10.91 -80.38 19.90
CA ASP A 14 -12.18 -81.11 19.71
C ASP A 14 -12.64 -81.16 18.25
N PHE A 15 -12.01 -80.39 17.35
CA PHE A 15 -12.47 -80.26 15.96
C PHE A 15 -11.78 -81.22 14.96
N ASN A 16 -10.71 -81.90 15.36
CA ASN A 16 -10.12 -82.95 14.52
C ASN A 16 -11.04 -84.18 14.42
N PHE A 17 -11.85 -84.44 15.46
CA PHE A 17 -12.80 -85.54 15.50
C PHE A 17 -13.87 -85.45 14.39
N LEU A 18 -14.41 -84.25 14.13
CA LEU A 18 -15.42 -84.04 13.10
C LEU A 18 -14.83 -84.06 11.68
N SER A 19 -13.57 -83.67 11.52
CA SER A 19 -12.81 -83.80 10.27
C SER A 19 -12.54 -85.27 9.93
N ASP A 20 -12.13 -86.07 10.92
CA ASP A 20 -11.79 -87.48 10.72
C ASP A 20 -13.03 -88.37 10.49
N LEU A 21 -14.18 -87.98 11.04
CA LEU A 21 -15.48 -88.65 10.80
C LEU A 21 -15.98 -88.48 9.35
N VAL A 22 -15.69 -87.34 8.71
CA VAL A 22 -16.06 -87.06 7.32
C VAL A 22 -15.10 -87.72 6.32
N ASN A 23 -13.84 -87.95 6.71
CA ASN A 23 -12.80 -88.54 5.86
C ASN A 23 -12.73 -90.07 5.90
N GLY A 24 -13.58 -90.74 6.67
CA GLY A 24 -13.72 -92.21 6.65
C GLY A 24 -12.53 -92.98 7.25
N ASN A 25 -11.80 -92.38 8.19
CA ASN A 25 -10.79 -93.10 8.96
C ASN A 25 -11.47 -93.88 10.11
N ASP A 26 -11.01 -95.11 10.37
CA ASP A 26 -11.47 -95.92 11.51
C ASP A 26 -11.17 -95.19 12.83
N ILE A 27 -12.21 -94.76 13.52
CA ILE A 27 -12.11 -94.12 14.84
C ILE A 27 -12.20 -95.23 15.89
N ASP A 28 -11.13 -95.44 16.65
CA ASP A 28 -11.10 -96.41 17.75
C ASP A 28 -11.89 -95.86 18.96
N PHE A 29 -13.17 -96.23 19.04
CA PHE A 29 -14.10 -95.81 20.10
C PHE A 29 -13.69 -96.26 21.52
N LYS A 30 -12.67 -97.12 21.67
CA LYS A 30 -12.20 -97.57 22.99
C LYS A 30 -11.51 -96.48 23.80
N GLU A 31 -10.90 -95.49 23.16
CA GLU A 31 -10.16 -94.44 23.86
C GLU A 31 -11.09 -93.40 24.52
N TYR A 32 -12.29 -93.20 23.97
CA TYR A 32 -13.25 -92.21 24.46
C TYR A 32 -14.25 -92.74 25.51
N SER A 33 -14.39 -94.06 25.65
CA SER A 33 -15.27 -94.64 26.67
C SER A 33 -14.74 -94.50 28.11
N GLN A 34 -13.45 -94.22 28.30
CA GLN A 34 -12.86 -94.16 29.65
C GLN A 34 -13.10 -92.82 30.38
N ASN A 35 -13.51 -91.77 29.66
CA ASN A 35 -13.68 -90.43 30.25
C ASN A 35 -15.14 -90.05 30.57
N GLY A 36 -16.09 -90.99 30.43
CA GLY A 36 -17.50 -90.79 30.75
C GLY A 36 -17.88 -91.30 32.13
N GLU A 37 -17.43 -90.64 33.21
CA GLU A 37 -17.98 -90.84 34.55
C GLU A 37 -19.42 -90.29 34.62
N ASN A 38 -20.41 -91.05 34.15
CA ASN A 38 -21.81 -91.07 34.64
C ASN A 38 -22.69 -91.84 33.64
N PHE A 39 -22.80 -93.16 33.80
CA PHE A 39 -23.94 -93.89 33.23
C PHE A 39 -24.34 -95.08 34.10
N ASP A 40 -24.44 -94.87 35.42
CA ASP A 40 -24.90 -95.87 36.40
C ASP A 40 -26.38 -95.71 36.79
N ILE A 41 -27.19 -94.98 36.02
CA ILE A 41 -28.59 -94.68 36.39
C ILE A 41 -29.61 -95.70 35.82
N PHE A 42 -29.20 -96.74 35.07
CA PHE A 42 -30.17 -97.65 34.44
C PHE A 42 -29.85 -99.16 34.54
N SER A 43 -29.25 -99.62 35.64
CA SER A 43 -28.94 -101.06 35.83
C SER A 43 -29.86 -101.81 36.80
N THR A 44 -30.92 -101.19 37.35
CA THR A 44 -31.85 -101.88 38.25
C THR A 44 -33.20 -102.13 37.59
N VAL A 45 -33.33 -103.29 36.92
CA VAL A 45 -34.50 -104.18 36.87
C VAL A 45 -34.33 -105.16 35.69
N GLY A 46 -34.38 -106.47 35.98
CA GLY A 46 -34.68 -107.51 35.01
C GLY A 46 -33.48 -108.19 34.37
N GLY A 47 -32.99 -109.26 35.02
CA GLY A 47 -32.04 -110.19 34.42
C GLY A 47 -32.63 -110.91 33.21
N GLY A 48 -31.82 -111.05 32.14
CA GLY A 48 -32.04 -112.08 31.13
C GLY A 48 -32.37 -111.65 29.70
N THR A 49 -32.22 -110.40 29.26
CA THR A 49 -32.25 -110.00 27.82
C THR A 49 -31.48 -108.70 27.49
N ALA A 50 -30.59 -108.25 28.38
CA ALA A 50 -30.01 -106.90 28.35
C ALA A 50 -29.03 -106.61 27.19
N GLY A 51 -28.50 -107.63 26.51
CA GLY A 51 -27.56 -107.43 25.39
C GLY A 51 -28.20 -106.82 24.14
N ASN A 52 -29.49 -107.10 23.91
CA ASN A 52 -30.20 -106.58 22.73
C ASN A 52 -30.84 -105.21 23.00
N SER A 53 -31.31 -104.95 24.23
CA SER A 53 -31.94 -103.68 24.59
C SER A 53 -30.93 -102.54 24.75
N LYS A 54 -29.68 -102.84 25.16
CA LYS A 54 -28.62 -101.85 25.26
C LYS A 54 -28.09 -101.46 23.87
N LYS A 55 -27.90 -102.44 22.97
CA LYS A 55 -27.58 -102.19 21.56
C LYS A 55 -28.65 -101.38 20.84
N SER A 56 -29.93 -101.69 21.05
CA SER A 56 -31.02 -100.91 20.44
C SER A 56 -31.13 -99.49 20.98
N LEU A 57 -30.79 -99.27 22.27
CA LEU A 57 -30.76 -97.94 22.87
C LEU A 57 -29.55 -97.14 22.39
N GLU A 58 -28.39 -97.78 22.27
CA GLU A 58 -27.18 -97.20 21.68
C GLU A 58 -27.42 -96.83 20.20
N GLU A 59 -28.03 -97.71 19.40
CA GLU A 59 -28.43 -97.41 18.02
C GLU A 59 -29.44 -96.25 17.96
N TYR A 60 -30.39 -96.18 18.90
CA TYR A 60 -31.37 -95.09 18.95
C TYR A 60 -30.74 -93.75 19.32
N CYS A 61 -29.84 -93.72 20.32
CA CYS A 61 -29.11 -92.50 20.71
C CYS A 61 -28.13 -92.05 19.62
N ILE A 62 -27.47 -92.98 18.93
CA ILE A 62 -26.63 -92.68 17.77
C ILE A 62 -27.50 -92.11 16.65
N PHE A 63 -28.67 -92.68 16.39
CA PHE A 63 -29.60 -92.19 15.37
C PHE A 63 -30.13 -90.79 15.69
N ASP A 64 -30.49 -90.52 16.93
CA ASP A 64 -30.95 -89.20 17.39
C ASP A 64 -29.82 -88.17 17.33
N TYR A 65 -28.60 -88.54 17.73
CA TYR A 65 -27.41 -87.69 17.58
C TYR A 65 -27.09 -87.41 16.12
N LEU A 66 -27.22 -88.40 15.23
CA LEU A 66 -26.98 -88.25 13.79
C LEU A 66 -28.06 -87.40 13.12
N ALA A 67 -29.30 -87.47 13.61
CA ALA A 67 -30.40 -86.61 13.18
C ALA A 67 -30.17 -85.15 13.59
N VAL A 68 -29.80 -84.90 14.85
CA VAL A 68 -29.47 -83.55 15.35
C VAL A 68 -28.20 -82.99 14.68
N ASN A 69 -27.21 -83.83 14.38
CA ASN A 69 -25.99 -83.44 13.66
C ASN A 69 -26.31 -82.86 12.28
N LYS A 70 -27.31 -83.41 11.58
CA LYS A 70 -27.75 -82.87 10.29
C LYS A 70 -28.30 -81.45 10.40
N ASP A 71 -29.13 -81.18 11.42
CA ASP A 71 -29.68 -79.84 11.65
C ASP A 71 -28.60 -78.85 12.11
N VAL A 72 -27.67 -79.31 12.93
CA VAL A 72 -26.47 -78.54 13.34
C VAL A 72 -25.57 -78.24 12.14
N ALA A 73 -25.38 -79.19 11.22
CA ALA A 73 -24.60 -78.98 9.99
C ALA A 73 -25.25 -77.93 9.07
N VAL A 74 -26.59 -77.91 8.97
CA VAL A 74 -27.32 -76.88 8.23
C VAL A 74 -27.12 -75.50 8.87
N LEU A 75 -27.17 -75.41 10.21
CA LEU A 75 -26.89 -74.17 10.93
C LEU A 75 -25.44 -73.71 10.75
N TYR A 76 -24.47 -74.62 10.70
CA TYR A 76 -23.08 -74.29 10.37
C TYR A 76 -22.91 -73.78 8.95
N ASP A 77 -23.64 -74.34 7.98
CA ASP A 77 -23.67 -73.85 6.59
C ASP A 77 -24.30 -72.46 6.51
N GLU A 78 -25.39 -72.21 7.25
CA GLU A 78 -26.04 -70.90 7.33
C GLU A 78 -25.17 -69.85 8.06
N LEU A 79 -24.48 -70.25 9.13
CA LEU A 79 -23.49 -69.42 9.82
C LEU A 79 -22.29 -69.11 8.92
N GLY A 80 -21.84 -70.10 8.14
CA GLY A 80 -20.81 -69.93 7.12
C GLY A 80 -21.23 -68.89 6.08
N ARG A 81 -22.46 -68.98 5.56
CA ARG A 81 -23.04 -67.98 4.64
C ARG A 81 -23.15 -66.60 5.27
N SER A 82 -23.56 -66.51 6.53
CA SER A 82 -23.62 -65.24 7.26
C SER A 82 -22.23 -64.63 7.44
N ASN A 83 -21.21 -65.44 7.72
CA ASN A 83 -19.82 -64.98 7.79
C ASN A 83 -19.31 -64.52 6.42
N GLU A 84 -19.61 -65.23 5.33
CA GLU A 84 -19.27 -64.76 3.98
C GLU A 84 -19.93 -63.40 3.65
N ILE A 85 -21.16 -63.17 4.10
CA ILE A 85 -21.84 -61.89 3.94
C ILE A 85 -21.16 -60.81 4.79
N LEU A 86 -20.80 -61.12 6.03
CA LEU A 86 -20.06 -60.21 6.91
C LEU A 86 -18.70 -59.84 6.32
N ASP A 87 -17.94 -60.82 5.80
CA ASP A 87 -16.65 -60.59 5.13
C ASP A 87 -16.82 -59.69 3.91
N ARG A 88 -17.89 -59.85 3.13
CA ARG A 88 -18.18 -58.95 2.00
C ARG A 88 -18.47 -57.53 2.47
N ILE A 89 -19.24 -57.36 3.55
CA ILE A 89 -19.54 -56.05 4.12
C ILE A 89 -18.26 -55.42 4.67
N GLU A 90 -17.44 -56.17 5.40
CA GLU A 90 -16.15 -55.70 5.92
C GLU A 90 -15.24 -55.24 4.77
N ASN A 91 -15.14 -56.02 3.70
CA ASN A 91 -14.39 -55.63 2.52
C ASN A 91 -14.93 -54.34 1.87
N ILE A 92 -16.24 -54.18 1.75
CA ILE A 92 -16.83 -52.95 1.21
C ILE A 92 -16.55 -51.75 2.12
N VAL A 93 -16.72 -51.89 3.43
CA VAL A 93 -16.47 -50.82 4.41
C VAL A 93 -15.00 -50.43 4.42
N THR A 94 -14.08 -51.40 4.40
CA THR A 94 -12.64 -51.15 4.36
C THR A 94 -12.23 -50.45 3.08
N ASN A 95 -12.76 -50.88 1.93
CA ASN A 95 -12.54 -50.18 0.65
C ASN A 95 -13.13 -48.76 0.65
N PHE A 96 -14.30 -48.56 1.26
CA PHE A 96 -14.90 -47.24 1.37
C PHE A 96 -14.09 -46.32 2.28
N GLN A 97 -13.59 -46.83 3.41
CA GLN A 97 -12.69 -46.11 4.29
C GLN A 97 -11.39 -45.72 3.59
N GLN A 98 -10.77 -46.64 2.83
CA GLN A 98 -9.56 -46.34 2.06
C GLN A 98 -9.82 -45.28 0.99
N LYS A 99 -10.94 -45.37 0.26
CA LYS A 99 -11.33 -44.36 -0.74
C LYS A 99 -11.58 -43.00 -0.10
N LEU A 100 -12.29 -42.94 1.03
CA LEU A 100 -12.50 -41.69 1.77
C LEU A 100 -11.18 -41.13 2.31
N GLY A 101 -10.28 -41.97 2.80
CA GLY A 101 -8.94 -41.57 3.22
C GLY A 101 -8.13 -40.97 2.08
N GLY A 102 -8.16 -41.60 0.89
CA GLY A 102 -7.53 -41.08 -0.31
C GLY A 102 -8.13 -39.75 -0.78
N ILE A 103 -9.47 -39.64 -0.81
CA ILE A 103 -10.16 -38.40 -1.16
C ILE A 103 -9.84 -37.29 -0.14
N ALA A 104 -9.82 -37.60 1.16
CA ALA A 104 -9.50 -36.63 2.20
C ALA A 104 -8.05 -36.14 2.10
N ASP A 105 -7.11 -37.02 1.76
CA ASP A 105 -5.72 -36.66 1.50
C ASP A 105 -5.60 -35.78 0.24
N ASP A 106 -6.30 -36.13 -0.84
CA ASP A 106 -6.33 -35.32 -2.06
C ASP A 106 -6.97 -33.94 -1.84
N VAL A 107 -8.05 -33.86 -1.05
CA VAL A 107 -8.68 -32.59 -0.64
C VAL A 107 -7.71 -31.79 0.21
N SER A 108 -6.99 -32.42 1.14
CA SER A 108 -5.99 -31.76 1.98
C SER A 108 -4.84 -31.19 1.15
N LYS A 109 -4.30 -31.97 0.19
CA LYS A 109 -3.29 -31.51 -0.76
C LYS A 109 -3.80 -30.36 -1.64
N LEU A 110 -5.05 -30.41 -2.08
CA LEU A 110 -5.64 -29.35 -2.89
C LEU A 110 -5.81 -28.06 -2.07
N GLN A 111 -6.23 -28.18 -0.81
CA GLN A 111 -6.32 -27.06 0.12
C GLN A 111 -4.95 -26.45 0.39
N GLU A 112 -3.93 -27.27 0.66
CA GLU A 112 -2.56 -26.79 0.86
C GLU A 112 -2.04 -26.06 -0.39
N LYS A 113 -2.24 -26.63 -1.59
CA LYS A 113 -1.89 -25.97 -2.85
C LYS A 113 -2.63 -24.64 -3.03
N SER A 114 -3.93 -24.61 -2.73
CA SER A 114 -4.75 -23.40 -2.82
C SER A 114 -4.26 -22.30 -1.87
N GLN A 115 -3.91 -22.66 -0.63
CA GLN A 115 -3.31 -21.74 0.34
C GLN A 115 -1.94 -21.24 -0.13
N ASN A 116 -1.09 -22.13 -0.63
CA ASN A 116 0.22 -21.76 -1.16
C ASN A 116 0.10 -20.78 -2.34
N TYR A 117 -0.83 -21.02 -3.26
CA TYR A 117 -1.11 -20.09 -4.37
C TYR A 117 -1.64 -18.75 -3.87
N THR A 118 -2.51 -18.76 -2.87
CA THR A 118 -3.02 -17.52 -2.26
C THR A 118 -1.89 -16.69 -1.65
N THR A 119 -1.00 -17.32 -0.89
CA THR A 119 0.18 -16.65 -0.32
C THR A 119 1.10 -16.10 -1.41
N LYS A 120 1.39 -16.90 -2.45
CA LYS A 120 2.20 -16.45 -3.59
C LYS A 120 1.56 -15.27 -4.32
N LEU A 121 0.24 -15.30 -4.52
CA LEU A 121 -0.49 -14.20 -5.14
C LEU A 121 -0.42 -12.94 -4.28
N ASN A 122 -0.62 -13.05 -2.97
CA ASN A 122 -0.54 -11.91 -2.06
C ASN A 122 0.86 -11.30 -2.04
N ASN A 123 1.91 -12.12 -2.00
CA ASN A 123 3.29 -11.65 -2.08
C ASN A 123 3.57 -10.92 -3.41
N ARG A 124 3.06 -11.46 -4.53
CA ARG A 124 3.20 -10.81 -5.84
C ARG A 124 2.45 -9.48 -5.91
N LYS A 125 1.24 -9.40 -5.35
CA LYS A 125 0.47 -8.15 -5.27
C LYS A 125 1.15 -7.11 -4.38
N ALA A 126 1.73 -7.53 -3.26
CA ALA A 126 2.48 -6.63 -2.39
C ALA A 126 3.71 -6.06 -3.11
N LEU A 127 4.48 -6.92 -3.79
CA LEU A 127 5.62 -6.51 -4.61
C LEU A 127 5.19 -5.61 -5.77
N GLU A 128 4.11 -5.95 -6.47
CA GLU A 128 3.56 -5.13 -7.56
C GLU A 128 3.18 -3.74 -7.07
N LYS A 129 2.57 -3.64 -5.89
CA LYS A 129 2.23 -2.35 -5.28
C LYS A 129 3.50 -1.53 -4.96
N GLU A 130 4.47 -2.13 -4.30
CA GLU A 130 5.74 -1.46 -3.97
C GLU A 130 6.50 -1.02 -5.23
N LEU A 131 6.54 -1.89 -6.24
CA LEU A 131 7.15 -1.58 -7.53
C LEU A 131 6.39 -0.46 -8.25
N HIS A 132 5.06 -0.45 -8.19
CA HIS A 132 4.25 0.60 -8.80
C HIS A 132 4.46 1.95 -8.11
N GLU A 133 4.50 1.99 -6.77
CA GLU A 133 4.82 3.19 -6.01
C GLU A 133 6.23 3.72 -6.34
N PHE A 134 7.21 2.82 -6.47
CA PHE A 134 8.57 3.17 -6.90
C PHE A 134 8.59 3.70 -8.34
N LEU A 135 7.88 3.03 -9.25
CA LEU A 135 7.82 3.37 -10.66
C LEU A 135 7.12 4.72 -10.88
N ASP A 136 6.02 4.99 -10.19
CA ASP A 136 5.31 6.28 -10.23
C ASP A 136 6.17 7.43 -9.70
N GLY A 137 7.09 7.14 -8.77
CA GLY A 137 8.04 8.11 -8.25
C GLY A 137 9.13 8.52 -9.25
N ILE A 138 9.41 7.68 -10.26
CA ILE A 138 10.52 7.85 -11.22
C ILE A 138 10.01 8.13 -12.64
N LEU A 139 8.83 7.63 -13.01
CA LEU A 139 8.27 7.82 -14.34
C LEU A 139 7.83 9.26 -14.55
N LEU A 140 8.42 9.87 -15.58
CA LEU A 140 7.87 11.07 -16.17
C LEU A 140 6.86 10.71 -17.26
N SER A 141 5.66 11.28 -17.16
CA SER A 141 4.71 11.23 -18.27
C SER A 141 5.30 11.94 -19.49
N PRO A 142 5.33 11.31 -20.68
CA PRO A 142 5.83 11.94 -21.91
C PRO A 142 5.09 13.24 -22.25
N HIS A 143 3.82 13.34 -21.84
CA HIS A 143 3.02 14.56 -21.98
C HIS A 143 3.56 15.70 -21.11
N LEU A 144 3.99 15.40 -19.88
CA LEU A 144 4.60 16.38 -18.99
C LEU A 144 5.92 16.91 -19.57
N VAL A 145 6.77 16.03 -20.10
CA VAL A 145 8.02 16.41 -20.75
C VAL A 145 7.75 17.32 -21.95
N ARG A 146 6.79 16.95 -22.80
CA ARG A 146 6.40 17.74 -23.96
C ARG A 146 5.86 19.11 -23.55
N ASP A 147 5.02 19.16 -22.52
CA ASP A 147 4.45 20.40 -22.02
C ASP A 147 5.54 21.33 -21.46
N LEU A 148 6.51 20.78 -20.72
CA LEU A 148 7.63 21.53 -20.17
C LEU A 148 8.50 22.14 -21.28
N ILE A 149 8.72 21.41 -22.37
CA ILE A 149 9.53 21.88 -23.50
C ILE A 149 8.75 22.86 -24.39
N GLN A 150 7.50 22.55 -24.77
CA GLN A 150 6.79 23.23 -25.85
C GLN A 150 5.82 24.33 -25.40
N ASN A 151 5.19 24.23 -24.22
CA ASN A 151 4.13 25.19 -23.84
C ASN A 151 4.68 26.48 -23.24
N ASP A 152 3.94 27.57 -23.34
CA ASP A 152 4.32 28.85 -22.74
C ASP A 152 4.33 28.78 -21.20
N VAL A 153 5.15 29.64 -20.58
CA VAL A 153 5.31 29.71 -19.12
C VAL A 153 4.14 30.48 -18.50
N ASP A 154 3.11 29.72 -18.11
CA ASP A 154 1.91 30.21 -17.40
C ASP A 154 1.81 29.67 -15.97
N LEU A 155 0.79 30.05 -15.21
CA LEU A 155 0.50 29.53 -13.86
C LEU A 155 0.30 28.01 -13.84
N GLU A 156 -0.23 27.42 -14.91
CA GLU A 156 -0.35 25.97 -15.04
C GLU A 156 1.02 25.29 -15.21
N TYR A 157 1.96 25.95 -15.91
CA TYR A 157 3.34 25.49 -16.04
C TYR A 157 4.04 25.43 -14.68
N VAL A 158 3.76 26.38 -13.79
CA VAL A 158 4.33 26.37 -12.43
C VAL A 158 3.91 25.11 -11.65
N LYS A 159 2.66 24.69 -11.76
CA LYS A 159 2.19 23.44 -11.12
C LYS A 159 2.87 22.20 -11.69
N LYS A 160 2.98 22.14 -13.02
CA LYS A 160 3.71 21.07 -13.74
C LYS A 160 5.19 21.02 -13.35
N LEU A 161 5.80 22.18 -13.11
CA LEU A 161 7.18 22.28 -12.63
C LEU A 161 7.32 21.80 -11.17
N GLU A 162 6.35 22.07 -10.31
CA GLU A 162 6.33 21.53 -8.94
C GLU A 162 6.23 20.00 -8.93
N GLU A 163 5.41 19.42 -9.82
CA GLU A 163 5.35 17.97 -10.02
C GLU A 163 6.70 17.41 -10.51
N PHE A 164 7.32 18.06 -11.50
CA PHE A 164 8.65 17.68 -11.98
C PHE A 164 9.72 17.75 -10.87
N ASN A 165 9.69 18.79 -10.04
CA ASN A 165 10.64 18.95 -8.93
C ASN A 165 10.46 17.85 -7.86
N LYS A 166 9.23 17.38 -7.61
CA LYS A 166 9.01 16.22 -6.72
C LYS A 166 9.63 14.95 -7.29
N VAL A 167 9.44 14.69 -8.60
CA VAL A 167 10.06 13.54 -9.27
C VAL A 167 11.58 13.64 -9.21
N LEU A 168 12.15 14.82 -9.43
CA LEU A 168 13.60 15.02 -9.36
C LEU A 168 14.16 14.69 -7.97
N LYS A 169 13.51 15.16 -6.89
CA LYS A 169 13.91 14.80 -5.52
C LYS A 169 13.83 13.31 -5.24
N ASN A 170 12.77 12.64 -5.70
CA ASN A 170 12.62 11.20 -5.54
C ASN A 170 13.75 10.45 -6.25
N VAL A 171 14.10 10.87 -7.48
CA VAL A 171 15.19 10.26 -8.24
C VAL A 171 16.55 10.50 -7.59
N GLU A 172 16.81 11.68 -7.03
CA GLU A 172 18.02 11.96 -6.24
C GLU A 172 18.10 11.08 -4.98
N GLU A 173 16.97 10.87 -4.29
CA GLU A 173 16.92 9.98 -3.13
C GLU A 173 17.19 8.53 -3.55
N VAL A 174 16.60 8.06 -4.64
CA VAL A 174 16.82 6.71 -5.17
C VAL A 174 18.28 6.50 -5.61
N SER A 175 18.90 7.51 -6.22
CA SER A 175 20.32 7.50 -6.59
C SER A 175 21.23 7.27 -5.38
N LYS A 176 20.92 7.90 -4.23
CA LYS A 176 21.68 7.73 -2.98
C LYS A 176 21.57 6.32 -2.41
N HIS A 177 20.41 5.67 -2.58
CA HIS A 177 20.18 4.33 -2.03
C HIS A 177 20.71 3.21 -2.94
N SER A 178 20.78 3.41 -4.26
CA SER A 178 21.26 2.40 -5.20
C SER A 178 22.07 3.00 -6.35
N PRO A 179 23.34 3.37 -6.12
CA PRO A 179 24.19 3.99 -7.14
C PRO A 179 24.70 3.01 -8.21
N GLU A 180 24.57 1.70 -8.01
CA GLU A 180 25.17 0.67 -8.89
C GLU A 180 24.28 0.25 -10.08
N SER A 181 23.03 0.72 -10.14
CA SER A 181 22.09 0.34 -11.19
C SER A 181 22.22 1.23 -12.43
N LYS A 182 22.57 0.63 -13.57
CA LYS A 182 22.66 1.33 -14.87
C LYS A 182 21.35 2.02 -15.27
N ALA A 183 20.21 1.42 -14.95
CA ALA A 183 18.91 1.99 -15.27
C ALA A 183 18.66 3.32 -14.54
N ILE A 184 19.15 3.45 -13.30
CA ILE A 184 19.03 4.69 -12.51
C ILE A 184 19.95 5.76 -13.11
N THR A 185 21.17 5.40 -13.50
CA THR A 185 22.10 6.32 -14.18
C THR A 185 21.53 6.84 -15.51
N ASP A 186 20.89 5.98 -16.30
CA ASP A 186 20.28 6.38 -17.58
C ASP A 186 19.13 7.37 -17.38
N VAL A 187 18.24 7.10 -16.41
CA VAL A 187 17.13 8.01 -16.06
C VAL A 187 17.63 9.33 -15.50
N LEU A 188 18.66 9.32 -14.64
CA LEU A 188 19.31 10.53 -14.13
C LEU A 188 19.84 11.40 -15.27
N ASN A 189 20.56 10.80 -16.23
CA ASN A 189 21.10 11.52 -17.38
C ASN A 189 19.99 12.16 -18.24
N GLU A 190 18.85 11.47 -18.41
CA GLU A 190 17.71 12.04 -19.14
C GLU A 190 17.05 13.19 -18.37
N ILE A 191 16.90 13.05 -17.05
CA ILE A 191 16.32 14.08 -16.19
C ILE A 191 17.24 15.30 -16.12
N GLU A 192 18.55 15.15 -15.99
CA GLU A 192 19.50 16.26 -16.00
C GLU A 192 19.47 17.05 -17.32
N LYS A 193 19.35 16.34 -18.46
CA LYS A 193 19.16 16.99 -19.77
C LYS A 193 17.86 17.80 -19.80
N LEU A 194 16.77 17.23 -19.28
CA LEU A 194 15.49 17.92 -19.21
C LEU A 194 15.55 19.13 -18.27
N THR A 195 16.17 19.00 -17.10
CA THR A 195 16.40 20.08 -16.14
C THR A 195 17.17 21.22 -16.77
N THR A 196 18.23 20.92 -17.52
CA THR A 196 19.03 21.93 -18.23
C THR A 196 18.18 22.70 -19.25
N GLN A 197 17.36 22.01 -20.04
CA GLN A 197 16.46 22.65 -21.01
C GLN A 197 15.39 23.52 -20.32
N VAL A 198 14.79 23.01 -19.24
CA VAL A 198 13.79 23.72 -18.45
C VAL A 198 14.39 24.98 -17.82
N CYS A 199 15.58 24.89 -17.23
CA CYS A 199 16.29 26.03 -16.65
C CYS A 199 16.59 27.10 -17.71
N TYR A 200 17.07 26.70 -18.89
CA TYR A 200 17.30 27.64 -19.99
C TYR A 200 16.02 28.37 -20.40
N LYS A 201 14.91 27.65 -20.51
CA LYS A 201 13.61 28.24 -20.85
C LYS A 201 13.12 29.23 -19.80
N ILE A 202 13.21 28.88 -18.52
CA ILE A 202 12.85 29.79 -17.41
C ILE A 202 13.73 31.04 -17.45
N LYS A 203 15.03 30.89 -17.69
CA LYS A 203 15.96 32.02 -17.82
C LYS A 203 15.57 32.97 -18.95
N VAL A 204 15.29 32.44 -20.15
CA VAL A 204 14.85 33.25 -21.30
C VAL A 204 13.55 33.99 -20.98
N TYR A 205 12.57 33.28 -20.40
CA TYR A 205 11.31 33.87 -19.99
C TYR A 205 11.48 35.02 -18.99
N MET A 206 12.29 34.79 -17.95
CA MET A 206 12.53 35.81 -16.92
C MET A 206 13.31 37.01 -17.46
N LYS A 207 14.29 36.79 -18.35
CA LYS A 207 15.01 37.88 -19.02
C LYS A 207 14.07 38.74 -19.87
N ASP A 208 13.12 38.14 -20.58
CA ASP A 208 12.10 38.89 -21.32
C ASP A 208 11.22 39.72 -20.37
N ARG A 209 10.83 39.16 -19.22
CA ARG A 209 10.11 39.93 -18.19
C ARG A 209 10.93 41.08 -17.62
N PHE A 210 12.23 40.89 -17.42
CA PHE A 210 13.13 41.96 -16.97
C PHE A 210 13.33 43.04 -18.04
N TYR A 211 13.37 42.67 -19.31
CA TYR A 211 13.41 43.65 -20.40
C TYR A 211 12.15 44.54 -20.40
N ASN A 212 10.98 43.95 -20.13
CA ASN A 212 9.74 44.71 -20.02
C ASN A 212 9.73 45.73 -18.86
N LEU A 213 10.52 45.52 -17.79
CA LEU A 213 10.68 46.49 -16.69
C LEU A 213 11.46 47.74 -17.13
N HIS A 214 12.31 47.63 -18.14
CA HIS A 214 13.10 48.74 -18.67
C HIS A 214 12.28 49.64 -19.62
N LYS A 215 11.09 49.22 -20.05
CA LYS A 215 10.31 49.98 -21.04
C LYS A 215 9.72 51.24 -20.44
N ASP A 216 10.07 52.39 -21.03
CA ASP A 216 9.62 53.71 -20.59
C ASP A 216 8.08 53.80 -20.51
N LYS A 217 7.59 54.49 -19.47
CA LYS A 217 6.17 54.73 -19.14
C LYS A 217 5.38 53.55 -18.56
N THR A 218 6.05 52.44 -18.20
CA THR A 218 5.38 51.32 -17.53
C THR A 218 5.47 51.46 -16.02
N ASN A 219 4.36 51.26 -15.29
CA ASN A 219 4.38 51.23 -13.83
C ASN A 219 5.10 49.93 -13.39
N PHE A 220 6.38 50.05 -13.05
CA PHE A 220 7.22 48.91 -12.68
C PHE A 220 6.70 48.19 -11.42
N GLN A 221 6.01 48.89 -10.52
CA GLN A 221 5.36 48.30 -9.33
C GLN A 221 4.30 47.28 -9.73
N ILE A 222 3.45 47.63 -10.70
CA ILE A 222 2.40 46.72 -11.20
C ILE A 222 3.04 45.49 -11.86
N ILE A 223 4.15 45.65 -12.59
CA ILE A 223 4.86 44.51 -13.20
C ILE A 223 5.46 43.59 -12.12
N GLN A 224 6.01 44.16 -11.05
CA GLN A 224 6.55 43.37 -9.93
C GLN A 224 5.47 42.56 -9.23
N GLU A 225 4.38 43.21 -8.81
CA GLU A 225 3.31 42.57 -8.05
C GLU A 225 2.50 41.56 -8.88
N SER A 226 2.19 41.90 -10.14
CA SER A 226 1.30 41.08 -10.96
C SER A 226 2.00 39.98 -11.75
N ASN A 227 3.27 40.15 -12.11
CA ASN A 227 4.01 39.19 -12.93
C ASN A 227 5.15 38.53 -12.15
N LEU A 228 6.05 39.28 -11.50
CA LEU A 228 7.24 38.68 -10.88
C LEU A 228 6.95 37.89 -9.61
N VAL A 229 6.03 38.37 -8.76
CA VAL A 229 5.68 37.67 -7.50
C VAL A 229 5.03 36.31 -7.79
N LYS A 230 4.19 36.21 -8.83
CA LYS A 230 3.51 34.96 -9.20
C LYS A 230 4.48 33.86 -9.64
N PHE A 231 5.62 34.24 -10.21
CA PHE A 231 6.64 33.31 -10.69
C PHE A 231 7.77 33.05 -9.68
N ARG A 232 7.56 33.38 -8.39
CA ARG A 232 8.49 33.02 -7.30
C ARG A 232 8.89 31.53 -7.33
N PRO A 233 8.00 30.55 -7.57
CA PRO A 233 8.41 29.14 -7.59
C PRO A 233 9.42 28.81 -8.69
N LEU A 234 9.38 29.52 -9.83
CA LEU A 234 10.35 29.36 -10.91
C LEU A 234 11.76 29.77 -10.48
N ASN A 235 11.86 30.87 -9.71
CA ASN A 235 13.14 31.34 -9.19
C ASN A 235 13.70 30.42 -8.10
N ILE A 236 12.84 29.83 -7.27
CA ILE A 236 13.25 28.81 -6.29
C ILE A 236 13.79 27.58 -7.01
N PHE A 237 13.08 27.12 -8.05
CA PHE A 237 13.52 25.99 -8.87
C PHE A 237 14.88 26.25 -9.53
N LEU A 238 15.07 27.42 -10.15
CA LEU A 238 16.35 27.80 -10.74
C LEU A 238 17.48 27.83 -9.71
N ARG A 239 17.25 28.41 -8.53
CA ARG A 239 18.26 28.46 -7.47
C ARG A 239 18.70 27.07 -7.03
N ASP A 240 17.76 26.14 -6.91
CA ASP A 240 18.03 24.81 -6.37
C ASP A 240 18.75 23.91 -7.39
N HIS A 241 18.51 24.06 -8.70
CA HIS A 241 19.12 23.21 -9.75
C HIS A 241 20.30 23.86 -10.47
N ASN A 242 20.25 25.19 -10.71
CA ASN A 242 21.27 25.94 -11.45
C ASN A 242 21.54 27.31 -10.78
N PRO A 243 22.38 27.34 -9.73
CA PRO A 243 22.65 28.57 -8.97
C PRO A 243 23.38 29.65 -9.81
N GLU A 244 24.15 29.25 -10.83
CA GLU A 244 24.84 30.19 -11.73
C GLU A 244 23.86 31.05 -12.52
N ASP A 245 22.85 30.41 -13.15
CA ASP A 245 21.80 31.10 -13.90
C ASP A 245 21.02 32.05 -12.99
N PHE A 246 20.72 31.61 -11.76
CA PHE A 246 20.05 32.45 -10.76
C PHE A 246 20.88 33.69 -10.38
N GLY A 247 22.20 33.55 -10.23
CA GLY A 247 23.11 34.67 -9.97
C GLY A 247 23.13 35.69 -11.10
N GLU A 248 23.16 35.22 -12.35
CA GLU A 248 23.08 36.07 -13.54
C GLU A 248 21.75 36.84 -13.60
N LEU A 249 20.64 36.15 -13.32
CA LEU A 249 19.31 36.75 -13.25
C LEU A 249 19.22 37.85 -12.17
N THR A 250 19.77 37.58 -10.99
CA THR A 250 19.76 38.53 -9.87
C THR A 250 20.58 39.78 -10.20
N THR A 251 21.74 39.60 -10.83
CA THR A 251 22.60 40.70 -11.28
C THR A 251 21.88 41.54 -12.33
N THR A 252 21.32 40.87 -13.35
CA THR A 252 20.56 41.50 -14.43
C THR A 252 19.39 42.32 -13.88
N TYR A 253 18.61 41.74 -12.95
CA TYR A 253 17.51 42.44 -12.30
C TYR A 253 17.98 43.66 -11.48
N SER A 254 19.04 43.48 -10.70
CA SER A 254 19.63 44.57 -9.90
C SER A 254 20.09 45.74 -10.77
N GLU A 255 20.72 45.46 -11.91
CA GLU A 255 21.16 46.48 -12.87
C GLU A 255 19.97 47.25 -13.47
N TYR A 256 18.91 46.55 -13.90
CA TYR A 256 17.72 47.19 -14.45
C TYR A 256 17.00 48.06 -13.42
N MET A 257 16.81 47.54 -12.19
CA MET A 257 16.18 48.30 -11.12
C MET A 257 17.04 49.48 -10.68
N SER A 258 18.36 49.33 -10.59
CA SER A 258 19.28 50.42 -10.25
C SER A 258 19.19 51.57 -11.25
N LYS A 259 19.18 51.26 -12.56
CA LYS A 259 18.99 52.26 -13.61
C LYS A 259 17.63 52.95 -13.50
N ARG A 260 16.56 52.18 -13.24
CA ARG A 260 15.20 52.72 -13.09
C ARG A 260 15.11 53.67 -11.89
N TYR A 261 15.55 53.23 -10.72
CA TYR A 261 15.56 54.06 -9.52
C TYR A 261 16.44 55.30 -9.67
N GLN A 262 17.54 55.22 -10.43
CA GLN A 262 18.36 56.39 -10.72
C GLN A 262 17.58 57.44 -11.54
N VAL A 263 16.80 57.01 -12.53
CA VAL A 263 15.93 57.90 -13.32
C VAL A 263 14.85 58.52 -12.43
N ASP A 264 14.12 57.70 -11.66
CA ASP A 264 13.03 58.17 -10.81
C ASP A 264 13.57 59.13 -9.72
N CYS A 265 14.69 58.82 -9.07
CA CYS A 265 15.35 59.71 -8.11
C CYS A 265 15.82 61.02 -8.77
N ARG A 266 16.34 60.97 -10.00
CA ARG A 266 16.77 62.18 -10.71
C ARG A 266 15.58 63.07 -11.07
N GLU A 267 14.48 62.49 -11.54
CA GLU A 267 13.23 63.21 -11.80
C GLU A 267 12.66 63.83 -10.51
N TYR A 268 12.72 63.10 -9.39
CA TYR A 268 12.32 63.59 -8.07
C TYR A 268 13.20 64.74 -7.58
N CYS A 269 14.53 64.64 -7.72
CA CYS A 269 15.44 65.74 -7.39
C CYS A 269 15.16 66.98 -8.25
N LEU A 270 14.88 66.80 -9.55
CA LEU A 270 14.54 67.91 -10.46
C LEU A 270 13.18 68.55 -10.11
N SER A 271 12.19 67.76 -9.69
CA SER A 271 10.87 68.29 -9.30
C SER A 271 10.96 69.08 -8.00
N ILE A 272 11.73 68.60 -7.01
CA ILE A 272 12.03 69.35 -5.79
C ILE A 272 12.80 70.63 -6.14
N ALA A 273 13.85 70.57 -6.96
CA ALA A 273 14.61 71.76 -7.34
C ALA A 273 13.73 72.82 -8.03
N ARG A 274 12.71 72.42 -8.80
CA ARG A 274 11.72 73.34 -9.35
C ARG A 274 10.78 73.95 -8.31
N LEU A 275 10.45 73.21 -7.25
CA LEU A 275 9.63 73.71 -6.14
C LEU A 275 10.44 74.63 -5.20
N VAL A 276 11.75 74.39 -5.07
CA VAL A 276 12.72 75.24 -4.34
C VAL A 276 13.12 76.46 -5.18
N GLN A 277 12.14 77.14 -5.78
CA GLN A 277 12.38 78.50 -6.23
C GLN A 277 12.57 79.38 -5.00
N GLU A 278 13.83 79.69 -4.68
CA GLU A 278 14.16 80.79 -3.78
C GLU A 278 13.54 82.07 -4.34
N LYS A 279 12.45 82.53 -3.72
CA LYS A 279 11.92 83.88 -3.92
C LYS A 279 12.84 84.89 -3.23
N ILE A 280 14.10 84.98 -3.64
CA ILE A 280 14.92 86.14 -3.29
C ILE A 280 14.39 87.30 -4.13
N THR A 281 13.40 87.98 -3.56
CA THR A 281 12.88 89.22 -4.11
C THR A 281 13.85 90.33 -3.70
N LYS A 282 13.99 91.39 -4.49
CA LYS A 282 14.87 92.55 -4.19
C LYS A 282 14.69 93.17 -2.79
N ASN A 283 13.63 92.81 -2.07
CA ASN A 283 13.32 93.26 -0.72
C ASN A 283 13.96 92.40 0.39
N ASP A 284 14.65 91.30 0.06
CA ASP A 284 15.32 90.41 1.05
C ASP A 284 16.72 90.90 1.46
N VAL A 285 17.09 92.12 1.07
CA VAL A 285 18.32 92.78 1.53
C VAL A 285 18.03 93.48 2.86
N VAL A 286 18.55 92.93 3.95
CA VAL A 286 18.42 93.48 5.33
C VAL A 286 19.29 94.73 5.54
N ILE A 287 20.15 95.09 4.59
CA ILE A 287 20.97 96.30 4.66
C ILE A 287 20.41 97.32 3.67
N VAL A 288 19.46 98.13 4.15
CA VAL A 288 19.30 99.48 3.62
C VAL A 288 20.53 100.25 4.11
N GLU A 289 21.47 100.57 3.22
CA GLU A 289 22.42 101.63 3.54
C GLU A 289 21.60 102.89 3.85
N GLU A 290 21.73 103.41 5.08
CA GLU A 290 21.13 104.67 5.56
C GLU A 290 21.75 105.88 4.83
N ALA A 291 21.68 105.89 3.50
CA ALA A 291 22.19 106.97 2.68
C ALA A 291 21.10 107.40 1.70
N LYS A 292 20.22 108.28 2.23
CA LYS A 292 19.38 109.28 1.53
C LYS A 292 17.86 109.03 1.57
N TYR A 293 17.26 109.29 2.73
CA TYR A 293 15.91 109.84 2.78
C TYR A 293 15.97 111.37 2.90
N LYS A 294 16.06 112.03 1.74
CA LYS A 294 15.61 113.42 1.56
C LYS A 294 14.97 113.53 0.17
N SER A 295 13.68 113.18 0.08
CA SER A 295 12.65 113.99 -0.58
C SER A 295 11.36 113.18 -0.77
N ALA A 296 10.28 113.68 -0.17
CA ALA A 296 8.92 113.74 -0.71
C ALA A 296 8.26 112.44 -1.22
N THR A 297 7.49 111.83 -0.31
CA THR A 297 6.06 111.46 -0.46
C THR A 297 5.43 111.59 -1.86
N ALA A 298 5.06 110.46 -2.47
CA ALA A 298 3.74 110.22 -3.08
C ALA A 298 3.57 108.72 -3.41
N ASP A 299 2.58 108.12 -2.76
CA ASP A 299 1.78 106.94 -3.14
C ASP A 299 2.45 105.57 -3.30
N ILE A 300 2.73 104.93 -2.17
CA ILE A 300 2.52 103.49 -2.01
C ILE A 300 1.69 103.32 -0.74
N GLU A 301 0.42 102.93 -0.88
CA GLU A 301 -0.42 102.48 0.23
C GLU A 301 0.26 101.29 0.90
N THR A 302 0.96 101.60 1.99
CA THR A 302 1.64 100.65 2.84
C THR A 302 0.81 100.61 4.10
N PHE A 303 0.13 99.49 4.35
CA PHE A 303 -0.68 99.32 5.56
C PHE A 303 0.21 99.45 6.79
N GLU A 304 0.14 100.59 7.46
CA GLU A 304 0.78 100.83 8.75
C GLU A 304 -0.10 100.24 9.86
N LEU A 305 0.54 99.52 10.79
CA LEU A 305 -0.14 98.75 11.84
C LEU A 305 -1.00 99.59 12.81
N GLU A 306 -0.87 100.92 12.78
CA GLU A 306 -1.68 101.86 13.58
C GLU A 306 -3.12 102.03 13.03
N GLU A 307 -3.37 101.76 11.74
CA GLU A 307 -4.71 101.89 11.15
C GLU A 307 -5.67 100.74 11.51
N ARG A 308 -5.15 99.66 12.11
CA ARG A 308 -5.95 98.50 12.52
C ARG A 308 -6.92 98.81 13.65
N GLU A 309 -6.55 99.68 14.59
CA GLU A 309 -7.44 100.05 15.71
C GLU A 309 -8.61 100.94 15.23
N ALA A 310 -8.38 101.80 14.23
CA ALA A 310 -9.41 102.66 13.65
C ALA A 310 -10.41 101.91 12.75
N ILE A 311 -10.02 100.75 12.20
CA ILE A 311 -10.92 99.89 11.42
C ILE A 311 -11.79 99.02 12.34
N LEU A 312 -11.25 98.56 13.47
CA LEU A 312 -11.99 97.77 14.44
C LEU A 312 -13.10 98.58 15.13
N SER A 313 -12.90 99.89 15.37
CA SER A 313 -13.97 100.75 15.88
C SER A 313 -15.10 100.95 14.88
N LYS A 314 -14.82 101.01 13.58
CA LYS A 314 -15.83 101.13 12.51
C LYS A 314 -16.65 99.86 12.29
N ILE A 315 -16.12 98.68 12.64
CA ILE A 315 -16.84 97.39 12.50
C ILE A 315 -17.81 97.16 13.68
N GLN A 316 -17.59 97.83 14.82
CA GLN A 316 -18.42 97.64 16.01
C GLN A 316 -19.74 98.43 15.96
N ASP A 317 -19.86 99.41 15.05
CA ASP A 317 -21.05 100.26 14.90
C ASP A 317 -22.03 99.81 13.78
N ASP A 318 -21.69 98.79 12.98
CA ASP A 318 -22.60 98.21 11.97
C ASP A 318 -22.58 96.67 12.04
N PRO A 319 -23.67 96.00 12.48
CA PRO A 319 -23.68 94.55 12.63
C PRO A 319 -24.16 93.87 11.34
N ILE A 320 -23.29 93.05 10.73
CA ILE A 320 -23.69 91.85 9.95
C ILE A 320 -22.67 90.74 10.21
#